data_AF-A0AB72WX63-F1
#
_entry.id   AF-A0AB72WX63-F1
#
_cell.length_a   1.000
_cell.length_b   1.000
_cell.length_c   1.000
_cell.angle_alpha   90.00
_cell.angle_beta   90.00
_cell.angle_gamma   90.00
#
_symmetry.space_group_name_H-M   'P 1'
#
loop_
_entity.id
_entity.type
_entity.pdbx_description
1 polymer ?
#
loop_
_entity_poly.entity_id
_entity_poly.type
_entity_poly.pdbx_seq_one_letter_code
_entity_poly.pdbx_strand_id
1 'polypeptide(L)'
;MGIEQRLENWARVVRDPQSRPQCCASWAKLATALRDAEKGMVAEPCIPRDVQDGWLVERAWQRIADPISKRLLQLHYVHQFPPEIVCRILVRKYGASHHTLKHWRVRLAKAHSIAAHVIDGEVARVTMAETVRRMTQGETV
;
A
#
# COMPACT_ATOMS: atom_id res chain seq x y z
N MET A 1 -3.44 11.74 10.81
CA MET A 1 -3.35 11.70 9.33
C MET A 1 -4.65 11.10 8.82
N GLY A 2 -5.36 11.79 7.93
CA GLY A 2 -6.61 11.25 7.36
C GLY A 2 -6.35 10.10 6.39
N ILE A 3 -7.37 9.29 6.10
CA ILE A 3 -7.27 8.18 5.14
C ILE A 3 -6.87 8.67 3.74
N GLU A 4 -7.39 9.82 3.32
CA GLU A 4 -7.10 10.42 2.01
C GLU A 4 -5.62 10.78 1.86
N GLN A 5 -5.03 11.41 2.88
CA GLN A 5 -3.59 11.73 2.91
C GLN A 5 -2.71 10.47 2.82
N ARG A 6 -3.10 9.39 3.50
CA ARG A 6 -2.37 8.11 3.41
C ARG A 6 -2.47 7.50 2.01
N LEU A 7 -3.63 7.58 1.36
CA LEU A 7 -3.84 7.11 -0.01
C LEU A 7 -3.10 7.97 -1.04
N GLU A 8 -3.00 9.29 -0.83
CA GLU A 8 -2.19 10.19 -1.66
C GLU A 8 -0.69 9.88 -1.52
N ASN A 9 -0.23 9.67 -0.29
CA ASN A 9 1.13 9.23 -0.02
C ASN A 9 1.43 7.87 -0.67
N TRP A 10 0.53 6.91 -0.54
CA TRP A 10 0.61 5.61 -1.22
C TRP A 10 0.72 5.78 -2.74
N ALA A 11 -0.11 6.61 -3.36
CA ALA A 11 -0.04 6.86 -4.79
C ALA A 11 1.30 7.48 -5.23
N ARG A 12 1.84 8.41 -4.44
CA ARG A 12 3.18 8.95 -4.65
C ARG A 12 4.23 7.84 -4.61
N VAL A 13 4.19 7.00 -3.57
CA VAL A 13 5.15 5.89 -3.37
C VAL A 13 5.06 4.87 -4.50
N VAL A 14 3.86 4.42 -4.91
CA VAL A 14 3.73 3.41 -5.98
C VAL A 14 4.18 3.91 -7.36
N ARG A 15 3.95 5.19 -7.64
CA ARG A 15 4.38 5.81 -8.91
C ARG A 15 5.88 6.05 -8.96
N ASP A 16 6.49 6.41 -7.85
CA ASP A 16 7.91 6.70 -7.78
C ASP A 16 8.74 5.44 -8.11
N PRO A 17 9.60 5.47 -9.14
CA PRO A 17 10.51 4.37 -9.42
C PRO A 17 11.58 4.17 -8.34
N GLN A 18 11.97 5.22 -7.60
CA GLN A 18 13.03 5.17 -6.60
C GLN A 18 12.58 4.54 -5.28
N SER A 19 11.30 4.64 -4.97
CA SER A 19 10.71 4.03 -3.78
C SER A 19 10.56 2.50 -3.91
N ARG A 20 10.65 1.97 -5.14
CA ARG A 20 10.50 0.54 -5.44
C ARG A 20 11.66 -0.24 -4.84
N PRO A 21 11.39 -1.46 -4.31
CA PRO A 21 12.48 -2.33 -3.91
C PRO A 21 13.38 -2.58 -5.12
N GLN A 22 14.66 -2.22 -5.01
CA GLN A 22 15.66 -2.39 -6.07
C GLN A 22 15.84 -3.86 -6.48
N CYS A 23 15.39 -4.80 -5.64
CA CYS A 23 15.43 -6.23 -5.89
C CYS A 23 14.01 -6.78 -6.08
N CYS A 24 13.71 -7.23 -7.30
CA CYS A 24 12.41 -7.82 -7.66
C CYS A 24 12.28 -9.28 -7.20
N ALA A 25 13.40 -9.95 -6.91
CA ALA A 25 13.44 -11.37 -6.56
C ALA A 25 14.18 -11.59 -5.23
N SER A 26 13.77 -12.63 -4.50
CA SER A 26 14.38 -13.02 -3.21
C SER A 26 15.87 -13.34 -3.36
N TRP A 27 16.27 -14.00 -4.44
CA TRP A 27 17.68 -14.29 -4.74
C TRP A 27 18.48 -13.02 -4.99
N ALA A 28 17.91 -12.04 -5.70
CA ALA A 28 18.58 -10.78 -6.01
C ALA A 28 18.80 -9.95 -4.73
N LYS A 29 17.82 -10.00 -3.81
CA LYS A 29 17.94 -9.41 -2.48
C LYS A 29 19.09 -10.06 -1.69
N LEU A 30 19.18 -11.39 -1.69
CA LEU A 30 20.26 -12.13 -1.03
C LEU A 30 21.63 -11.83 -1.65
N ALA A 31 21.74 -11.88 -2.98
CA ALA A 31 22.99 -11.62 -3.69
C ALA A 31 23.49 -10.17 -3.50
N THR A 32 22.57 -9.22 -3.31
CA THR A 32 22.94 -7.82 -2.99
C THR A 32 23.39 -7.71 -1.55
N ALA A 33 22.65 -8.32 -0.60
CA ALA A 33 23.05 -8.35 0.81
C ALA A 33 24.43 -9.01 1.03
N LEU A 34 24.75 -10.09 0.32
CA LEU A 34 26.07 -10.73 0.38
C LEU A 34 27.18 -9.81 -0.15
N ARG A 35 26.95 -9.13 -1.28
CA ARG A 35 27.90 -8.16 -1.86
C ARG A 35 28.11 -6.94 -0.97
N ASP A 36 27.07 -6.47 -0.31
CA ASP A 36 27.14 -5.30 0.60
C ASP A 36 27.84 -5.68 1.91
N ALA A 37 27.62 -6.91 2.40
CA ALA A 37 28.34 -7.47 3.55
C ALA A 37 29.85 -7.62 3.26
N GLU A 38 30.23 -8.08 2.07
CA GLU A 38 31.64 -8.16 1.64
C GLU A 38 32.32 -6.79 1.58
N LYS A 39 31.57 -5.72 1.28
CA LYS A 39 32.08 -4.35 1.24
C LYS A 39 32.05 -3.63 2.59
N GLY A 40 31.61 -4.31 3.66
CA GLY A 40 31.41 -3.69 4.98
C GLY A 40 30.32 -2.60 4.99
N MET A 41 29.49 -2.54 3.95
CA MET A 41 28.41 -1.55 3.84
C MET A 41 27.14 -2.12 4.45
N VAL A 42 27.05 -2.12 5.79
CA VAL A 42 25.79 -2.37 6.50
C VAL A 42 25.11 -1.04 6.77
N ALA A 43 24.84 -0.27 5.71
CA ALA A 43 23.98 0.89 5.84
C ALA A 43 22.53 0.41 5.73
N GLU A 44 21.84 0.30 6.86
CA GLU A 44 20.38 0.19 6.82
C GLU A 44 19.86 1.39 6.01
N PRO A 45 19.13 1.17 4.90
CA PRO A 45 18.60 2.28 4.16
C PRO A 45 17.68 3.04 5.11
N CYS A 46 18.00 4.31 5.37
CA CYS A 46 17.12 5.21 6.09
C CYS A 46 15.91 5.48 5.18
N ILE A 47 14.93 4.58 5.24
CA ILE A 47 13.70 4.71 4.47
C ILE A 47 12.86 5.78 5.17
N PRO A 48 12.49 6.88 4.48
CA PRO A 48 11.62 7.89 5.06
C PRO A 48 10.33 7.25 5.56
N ARG A 49 9.85 7.69 6.72
CA ARG A 49 8.62 7.17 7.36
C ARG A 49 7.42 7.14 6.40
N ASP A 50 7.32 8.16 5.54
CA ASP A 50 6.29 8.24 4.51
C ASP A 50 6.35 7.09 3.50
N VAL A 51 7.55 6.68 3.08
CA VAL A 51 7.74 5.58 2.13
C VAL A 51 7.33 4.26 2.79
N GLN A 52 7.69 4.08 4.06
CA GLN A 52 7.26 2.91 4.84
C GLN A 52 5.74 2.83 4.99
N ASP A 53 5.07 3.96 5.28
CA ASP A 53 3.61 4.02 5.33
C ASP A 53 2.99 3.68 3.97
N GLY A 54 3.53 4.21 2.88
CA GLY A 54 3.05 3.89 1.52
C GLY A 54 3.13 2.40 1.20
N TRP A 55 4.22 1.72 1.58
CA TRP A 55 4.34 0.27 1.42
C TRP A 55 3.42 -0.53 2.33
N LEU A 56 3.11 -0.03 3.52
CA LEU A 56 2.11 -0.63 4.39
C LEU A 56 0.73 -0.54 3.75
N VAL A 57 0.37 0.64 3.22
CA VAL A 57 -0.89 0.85 2.51
C VAL A 57 -0.98 -0.03 1.26
N GLU A 58 0.11 -0.22 0.51
CA GLU A 58 0.14 -1.16 -0.63
C GLU A 58 -0.18 -2.60 -0.18
N ARG A 59 0.43 -3.08 0.90
CA ARG A 59 0.13 -4.43 1.45
C ARG A 59 -1.33 -4.55 1.89
N ALA A 60 -1.87 -3.53 2.53
CA ALA A 60 -3.26 -3.47 2.93
C ALA A 60 -4.19 -3.46 1.70
N TRP A 61 -3.88 -2.65 0.68
CA TRP A 61 -4.62 -2.56 -0.58
C TRP A 61 -4.67 -3.91 -1.30
N GLN A 62 -3.58 -4.67 -1.29
CA GLN A 62 -3.55 -6.01 -1.89
C GLN A 62 -4.56 -6.97 -1.23
N ARG A 63 -4.84 -6.79 0.07
CA ARG A 63 -5.75 -7.62 0.88
C ARG A 63 -7.22 -7.20 0.79
N ILE A 64 -7.55 -6.10 0.13
CA ILE A 64 -8.95 -5.69 -0.09
C ILE A 64 -9.66 -6.76 -0.93
N ALA A 65 -10.71 -7.35 -0.37
CA ALA A 65 -11.50 -8.40 -1.01
C ALA A 65 -12.45 -7.89 -2.10
N ASP A 66 -12.99 -6.68 -1.96
CA ASP A 66 -13.89 -6.08 -2.95
C ASP A 66 -13.10 -5.59 -4.18
N PRO A 67 -13.22 -6.26 -5.35
CA PRO A 67 -12.43 -5.93 -6.53
C PRO A 67 -12.79 -4.55 -7.09
N ILE A 68 -14.05 -4.10 -6.91
CA ILE A 68 -14.50 -2.80 -7.41
C ILE A 68 -13.86 -1.68 -6.59
N SER A 69 -13.96 -1.72 -5.27
CA SER A 69 -13.31 -0.73 -4.40
C SER A 69 -11.80 -0.74 -4.56
N LYS A 70 -11.18 -1.93 -4.64
CA LYS A 70 -9.74 -2.09 -4.89
C LYS A 70 -9.31 -1.35 -6.16
N ARG A 71 -10.01 -1.58 -7.28
CA ARG A 71 -9.66 -0.95 -8.55
C ARG A 71 -10.02 0.53 -8.61
N LEU A 72 -11.12 0.93 -7.99
CA LEU A 72 -11.54 2.33 -7.89
C LEU A 72 -10.44 3.18 -7.23
N LEU A 73 -9.92 2.73 -6.08
CA LEU A 73 -8.85 3.43 -5.37
C LEU A 73 -7.59 3.54 -6.23
N GLN A 74 -7.20 2.47 -6.91
CA GLN A 74 -6.03 2.48 -7.80
C GLN A 74 -6.20 3.44 -8.99
N LEU A 75 -7.36 3.40 -9.66
CA LEU A 75 -7.63 4.28 -10.80
C LEU A 75 -7.72 5.75 -10.38
N HIS A 76 -8.27 6.02 -9.20
CA HIS A 76 -8.44 7.38 -8.70
C HIS A 76 -7.15 7.98 -8.16
N TYR A 77 -6.44 7.28 -7.26
CA TYR A 77 -5.26 7.83 -6.58
C TYR A 77 -3.96 7.61 -7.36
N VAL A 78 -3.72 6.37 -7.84
CA VAL A 78 -2.46 6.03 -8.51
C VAL A 78 -2.45 6.57 -9.94
N HIS A 79 -3.50 6.29 -10.71
CA HIS A 79 -3.59 6.74 -12.10
C HIS A 79 -4.13 8.16 -12.27
N GLN A 80 -4.67 8.78 -11.21
CA GLN A 80 -5.23 10.14 -11.24
C GLN A 80 -6.29 10.35 -12.34
N PHE A 81 -7.03 9.29 -12.67
CA PHE A 81 -8.08 9.42 -13.67
C PHE A 81 -9.29 10.18 -13.10
N PRO A 82 -9.94 11.01 -13.93
CA PRO A 82 -11.14 11.71 -13.54
C PRO A 82 -12.30 10.70 -13.33
N PRO A 83 -13.28 11.01 -12.45
CA PRO A 83 -14.34 10.10 -12.05
C PRO A 83 -15.10 9.46 -13.21
N GLU A 84 -15.30 10.19 -14.32
CA GLU A 84 -16.01 9.74 -15.51
C GLU A 84 -15.29 8.58 -16.19
N ILE A 85 -13.96 8.68 -16.29
CA ILE A 85 -13.10 7.64 -16.87
C ILE A 85 -13.05 6.43 -15.95
N VAL A 86 -12.87 6.65 -14.64
CA VAL A 86 -12.86 5.59 -13.63
C VAL A 86 -14.16 4.78 -13.69
N CYS A 87 -15.31 5.47 -13.64
CA CYS A 87 -16.62 4.82 -13.68
C CYS A 87 -16.82 4.04 -14.98
N ARG A 88 -16.41 4.59 -16.13
CA ARG A 88 -16.51 3.89 -17.43
C ARG A 88 -15.69 2.60 -17.44
N ILE A 89 -14.48 2.61 -16.87
CA ILE A 89 -13.63 1.43 -16.76
C ILE A 89 -14.27 0.39 -15.83
N LEU A 90 -14.78 0.82 -14.67
CA LEU A 90 -15.42 -0.06 -13.68
C LEU A 90 -16.67 -0.74 -14.25
N VAL A 91 -17.50 -0.02 -15.01
CA VAL A 91 -18.68 -0.59 -15.67
C VAL A 91 -18.27 -1.62 -16.73
N ARG A 92 -17.35 -1.25 -17.64
CA ARG A 92 -17.00 -2.09 -18.79
C ARG A 92 -16.18 -3.33 -18.43
N LYS A 93 -15.26 -3.23 -17.48
CA LYS A 93 -14.32 -4.33 -17.15
C LYS A 93 -14.65 -5.08 -15.87
N TYR A 94 -15.37 -4.45 -14.93
CA TYR A 94 -15.59 -5.00 -13.59
C TYR A 94 -17.09 -5.15 -13.25
N GLY A 95 -17.98 -4.96 -14.23
CA GLY A 95 -19.42 -5.18 -14.06
C GLY A 95 -20.11 -4.24 -13.08
N ALA A 96 -19.53 -3.06 -12.79
CA ALA A 96 -20.18 -2.08 -11.93
C ALA A 96 -21.47 -1.54 -12.57
N SER A 97 -22.47 -1.19 -11.76
CA SER A 97 -23.74 -0.61 -12.23
C SER A 97 -23.51 0.65 -13.08
N HIS A 98 -24.33 0.87 -14.11
CA HIS A 98 -24.30 2.09 -14.92
C HIS A 98 -24.54 3.37 -14.10
N HIS A 99 -25.16 3.28 -12.92
CA HIS A 99 -25.35 4.41 -11.99
C HIS A 99 -24.11 4.73 -11.15
N THR A 100 -22.97 4.09 -11.40
CA THR A 100 -21.72 4.30 -10.65
C THR A 100 -21.30 5.78 -10.64
N LEU A 101 -21.45 6.50 -11.75
CA LEU A 101 -21.10 7.93 -11.82
C LEU A 101 -22.03 8.80 -10.98
N LYS A 102 -23.36 8.54 -11.02
CA LYS A 102 -24.35 9.27 -10.21
C LYS A 102 -24.09 9.13 -8.71
N HIS A 103 -23.60 7.96 -8.29
CA HIS A 103 -23.27 7.66 -6.90
C HIS A 103 -21.76 7.67 -6.62
N TRP A 104 -20.98 8.43 -7.39
CA TRP A 104 -19.52 8.46 -7.28
C TRP A 104 -19.06 8.73 -5.84
N ARG A 105 -19.56 9.80 -5.23
CA ARG A 105 -19.19 10.20 -3.86
C ARG A 105 -19.44 9.10 -2.83
N VAL A 106 -20.59 8.43 -2.94
CA VAL A 106 -20.98 7.34 -2.03
C VAL A 106 -20.06 6.13 -2.23
N ARG A 107 -19.74 5.78 -3.47
CA ARG A 107 -18.85 4.67 -3.79
C ARG A 107 -17.40 4.94 -3.36
N LEU A 108 -16.93 6.16 -3.55
CA LEU A 108 -15.61 6.59 -3.09
C LEU A 108 -15.55 6.54 -1.56
N ALA A 109 -16.55 7.07 -0.85
CA ALA A 109 -16.63 7.01 0.60
C ALA A 109 -16.67 5.56 1.13
N LYS A 110 -17.43 4.67 0.47
CA LYS A 110 -17.41 3.24 0.78
C LYS A 110 -16.03 2.63 0.58
N ALA A 111 -15.36 2.95 -0.53
CA ALA A 111 -14.01 2.47 -0.80
C ALA A 111 -13.00 2.99 0.25
N HIS A 112 -13.12 4.24 0.69
CA HIS A 112 -12.31 4.80 1.79
C HIS A 112 -12.56 4.07 3.11
N SER A 113 -13.82 3.78 3.45
CA SER A 113 -14.16 3.04 4.67
C SER A 113 -13.58 1.62 4.66
N ILE A 114 -13.68 0.91 3.54
CA ILE A 114 -13.07 -0.43 3.37
C ILE A 114 -11.55 -0.33 3.50
N ALA A 115 -10.93 0.62 2.80
CA ALA A 115 -9.49 0.82 2.86
C ALA A 115 -9.01 1.13 4.28
N ALA A 116 -9.67 2.05 4.98
CA ALA A 116 -9.35 2.39 6.36
C ALA A 116 -9.38 1.16 7.27
N HIS A 117 -10.45 0.37 7.23
CA HIS A 117 -10.55 -0.84 8.03
C HIS A 117 -9.43 -1.84 7.75
N VAL A 118 -9.09 -2.07 6.47
CA VAL A 118 -8.04 -3.03 6.10
C VAL A 118 -6.64 -2.50 6.49
N ILE A 119 -6.41 -1.20 6.34
CA ILE A 119 -5.16 -0.55 6.73
C ILE A 119 -4.99 -0.58 8.25
N ASP A 120 -6.03 -0.26 9.02
CA ASP A 120 -5.96 -0.29 10.48
C ASP A 120 -5.68 -1.71 11.00
N GLY A 121 -6.31 -2.72 10.38
CA GLY A 121 -6.00 -4.12 10.64
C GLY A 121 -4.55 -4.49 10.32
N GLU A 122 -3.96 -3.90 9.26
CA GLU A 122 -2.56 -4.13 8.92
C GLU A 122 -1.59 -3.45 9.88
N VAL A 123 -1.87 -2.20 10.25
CA VAL A 123 -1.11 -1.47 11.25
C VAL A 123 -1.10 -2.26 12.56
N ALA A 124 -2.26 -2.74 13.02
CA ALA A 124 -2.36 -3.53 14.24
C ALA A 124 -1.48 -4.80 14.18
N ARG A 125 -1.48 -5.53 13.05
CA ARG A 125 -0.62 -6.71 12.86
C ARG A 125 0.86 -6.37 12.95
N VAL A 126 1.30 -5.28 12.30
CA VAL A 126 2.71 -4.86 12.32
C VAL A 126 3.12 -4.46 13.73
N THR A 127 2.31 -3.67 14.42
CA THR A 127 2.57 -3.26 15.81
C THR A 127 2.64 -4.46 16.75
N MET A 128 1.70 -5.41 16.63
CA MET A 128 1.75 -6.65 17.43
C MET A 128 3.02 -7.46 17.15
N ALA A 129 3.42 -7.61 15.88
CA ALA A 129 4.62 -8.34 15.50
C ALA A 129 5.92 -7.66 15.98
N GLU A 130 5.93 -6.33 16.11
CA GLU A 130 7.03 -5.58 16.72
C GLU A 130 7.07 -5.77 18.24
N THR A 131 5.92 -5.71 18.91
CA THR A 131 5.82 -5.95 20.36
C THR A 131 6.30 -7.35 20.74
N VAL A 132 5.87 -8.39 20.00
CA VAL A 132 6.32 -9.78 20.22
C VAL A 132 7.83 -9.92 20.03
N ARG A 133 8.40 -9.26 19.00
CA ARG A 133 9.86 -9.25 18.78
C ARG A 133 10.61 -8.57 19.93
N ARG A 134 10.09 -7.49 20.50
CA ARG A 134 10.69 -6.84 21.68
C ARG A 134 10.63 -7.70 22.93
N MET A 135 9.50 -8.38 23.18
CA MET A 135 9.36 -9.28 24.33
C MET A 135 10.36 -10.45 24.25
N THR A 136 10.44 -11.10 23.09
CA THR A 136 11.37 -12.24 22.87
C THR A 136 12.86 -11.86 22.93
N GLN A 137 13.22 -10.61 22.62
CA GLN A 137 14.59 -10.09 22.78
C GLN A 137 14.90 -9.58 24.20
N GLY A 138 13.87 -9.25 24.99
CA GLY A 138 14.02 -8.81 26.38
C GLY A 138 14.17 -9.95 27.38
N GLU A 139 13.82 -11.18 27.01
CA GLU A 139 13.93 -12.39 27.85
C GLU A 139 15.32 -13.07 27.78
N THR A 140 16.27 -12.51 27.03
CA THR A 140 17.66 -13.01 26.95
C THR A 140 18.61 -12.22 27.86
N VAL A 141 18.32 -12.18 29.17
CA VAL A 141 19.27 -11.73 30.21
C VAL A 141 19.31 -12.76 31.34
#